data_AF-A0A1H7MIU1-F1
#
_entry.id   AF-A0A1H7MIU1-F1
#
_cell.length_a   1.000
_cell.length_b   1.000
_cell.length_c   1.000
_cell.angle_alpha   90.00
_cell.angle_beta   90.00
_cell.angle_gamma   90.00
#
_symmetry.space_group_name_H-M   'P 1'
#
loop_
_entity.id
_entity.type
_entity.pdbx_description
1 polymer ?
#
loop_
_entity_poly.entity_id
_entity_poly.type
_entity_poly.pdbx_seq_one_letter_code
_entity_poly.pdbx_strand_id
1 'polypeptide(L)'
;MTRLHWIILLFALWTALYAGSFLVTANMPPDGDGFTRGMNRVTLFLQFQLGAGVSAAIAWWTGRLLPRGWQRWLSRLPAMMTVALFLLIGIMALAATLA
;
A
#
# COMPACT_ATOMS: atom_id res chain seq x y z
N MET A 1 3.08 20.84 17.16
CA MET A 1 3.39 19.69 16.28
C MET A 1 4.04 20.20 15.00
N THR A 2 5.31 19.89 14.73
CA THR A 2 6.00 20.34 13.50
C THR A 2 5.61 19.48 12.30
N ARG A 3 5.65 20.03 11.07
CA ARG A 3 5.26 19.32 9.83
C ARG A 3 5.97 17.97 9.63
N LEU A 4 7.18 17.83 10.17
CA LEU A 4 7.95 16.58 10.15
C LEU A 4 7.23 15.45 10.90
N HIS A 5 6.63 15.73 12.06
CA HIS A 5 5.91 14.74 12.85
C HIS A 5 4.73 14.15 12.08
N TRP A 6 4.00 14.99 11.32
CA TRP A 6 2.90 14.51 10.47
C TRP A 6 3.37 13.56 9.36
N ILE A 7 4.51 13.86 8.75
CA ILE A 7 5.08 12.99 7.71
C ILE A 7 5.52 11.65 8.32
N ILE A 8 6.12 11.66 9.50
CA ILE A 8 6.53 10.44 10.21
C ILE A 8 5.30 9.60 10.58
N LEU A 9 4.24 10.22 11.09
CA LEU A 9 2.99 9.52 11.42
C LEU A 9 2.33 8.91 10.18
N LEU A 10 2.30 9.64 9.07
CA LEU A 10 1.78 9.14 7.80
C LEU A 10 2.63 8.00 7.25
N PHE A 11 3.95 8.08 7.39
CA PHE A 11 4.87 7.01 6.98
C PHE A 11 4.68 5.76 7.85
N ALA A 12 4.58 5.92 9.18
CA ALA A 12 4.32 4.83 10.10
C ALA A 12 2.96 4.15 9.81
N LEU A 13 1.91 4.95 9.54
CA LEU A 13 0.61 4.43 9.14
C LEU A 13 0.69 3.66 7.81
N TRP A 14 1.40 4.21 6.82
CA TRP A 14 1.63 3.54 5.55
C TRP A 14 2.36 2.21 5.73
N THR A 15 3.44 2.19 6.53
CA THR A 15 4.20 0.96 6.81
C THR A 15 3.34 -0.07 7.55
N ALA A 16 2.51 0.35 8.50
CA ALA A 16 1.59 -0.53 9.21
C ALA A 16 0.51 -1.12 8.28
N LEU A 17 -0.07 -0.31 7.40
CA LEU A 17 -1.02 -0.78 6.38
C LEU A 17 -0.35 -1.73 5.39
N TYR A 18 0.88 -1.42 4.98
CA TYR A 18 1.64 -2.26 4.07
C TYR A 18 2.01 -3.61 4.71
N ALA A 19 2.63 -3.62 5.89
CA ALA A 19 2.95 -4.85 6.60
C ALA A 19 1.70 -5.65 6.97
N GLY A 20 0.64 -4.95 7.41
CA GLY A 20 -0.67 -5.53 7.69
C GLY A 20 -1.28 -6.19 6.47
N SER A 21 -1.11 -5.62 5.27
CA SER A 21 -1.61 -6.22 4.04
C SER A 21 -1.08 -7.64 3.82
N PHE A 22 0.18 -7.93 4.15
CA PHE A 22 0.75 -9.28 4.03
C PHE A 22 0.41 -10.15 5.23
N LEU A 23 0.59 -9.64 6.45
CA LEU A 23 0.41 -10.43 7.67
C LEU A 23 -1.04 -10.87 7.85
N VAL A 24 -2.00 -9.96 7.60
CA VAL A 24 -3.42 -10.26 7.78
C VAL A 24 -3.91 -11.18 6.67
N THR A 25 -3.53 -10.94 5.41
CA THR A 25 -4.00 -11.80 4.30
C THR A 25 -3.37 -13.19 4.30
N ALA A 26 -2.12 -13.33 4.74
CA ALA A 26 -1.45 -14.63 4.87
C ALA A 26 -2.09 -15.51 5.96
N ASN A 27 -2.52 -14.90 7.07
CA ASN A 27 -3.12 -15.61 8.19
C ASN A 27 -4.65 -15.76 8.07
N MET A 28 -5.29 -15.12 7.10
CA MET A 28 -6.74 -15.22 6.91
C MET A 28 -7.10 -16.60 6.35
N PRO A 29 -7.99 -17.38 6.99
CA PRO A 29 -8.49 -18.62 6.41
C PRO A 29 -9.12 -18.37 5.03
N PRO A 30 -8.91 -19.23 4.02
CA PRO A 30 -9.57 -19.06 2.74
C PRO A 30 -11.04 -19.45 2.88
N ASP A 31 -11.92 -18.44 2.86
CA ASP A 31 -13.37 -18.62 2.79
C ASP A 31 -13.83 -19.01 1.38
N GLY A 32 -14.93 -19.74 1.31
CA GLY A 32 -15.61 -20.13 0.06
C GLY A 32 -15.34 -21.57 -0.40
N ASP A 33 -16.15 -22.00 -1.38
CA ASP A 33 -16.11 -23.33 -1.99
C ASP A 33 -15.65 -23.27 -3.46
N GLY A 34 -14.80 -24.23 -3.85
CA GLY A 34 -14.32 -24.36 -5.23
C GLY A 34 -13.52 -23.14 -5.71
N PHE A 35 -13.94 -22.55 -6.84
CA PHE A 35 -13.24 -21.45 -7.52
C PHE A 35 -13.19 -20.13 -6.72
N THR A 36 -14.16 -19.87 -5.84
CA THR A 36 -14.19 -18.64 -5.02
C THR A 36 -13.32 -18.75 -3.77
N ARG A 37 -12.76 -19.93 -3.48
CA ARG A 37 -11.92 -20.18 -2.31
C ARG A 37 -10.69 -19.28 -2.35
N GLY A 38 -10.62 -18.34 -1.41
CA GLY A 38 -9.50 -17.40 -1.30
C GLY A 38 -9.73 -16.02 -1.91
N MET A 39 -10.91 -15.75 -2.52
CA MET A 39 -11.30 -14.39 -2.91
C MET A 39 -11.25 -13.42 -1.73
N ASN A 40 -11.57 -13.88 -0.52
CA ASN A 40 -11.51 -13.08 0.70
C ASN A 40 -10.11 -12.46 0.93
N ARG A 41 -9.05 -13.24 0.67
CA ARG A 41 -7.66 -12.76 0.80
C ARG A 41 -7.32 -11.69 -0.22
N VAL A 42 -7.77 -11.87 -1.46
CA VAL A 42 -7.55 -10.89 -2.55
C VAL A 42 -8.30 -9.60 -2.28
N THR A 43 -9.58 -9.69 -1.90
CA THR A 43 -10.40 -8.53 -1.57
C THR A 43 -9.83 -7.76 -0.38
N LEU A 44 -9.41 -8.46 0.67
CA LEU A 44 -8.78 -7.83 1.84
C LEU A 44 -7.45 -7.17 1.48
N PHE A 45 -6.61 -7.83 0.66
CA PHE A 45 -5.37 -7.25 0.19
C PHE A 45 -5.60 -5.95 -0.59
N LEU A 46 -6.58 -5.93 -1.49
CA LEU A 46 -6.95 -4.73 -2.26
C LEU A 46 -7.43 -3.59 -1.35
N GLN A 47 -8.18 -3.88 -0.29
CA GLN A 47 -8.59 -2.87 0.69
C GLN A 47 -7.38 -2.25 1.42
N PHE A 48 -6.40 -3.07 1.82
CA PHE A 48 -5.16 -2.58 2.41
C PHE A 48 -4.34 -1.74 1.41
N GLN A 49 -4.27 -2.15 0.14
CA GLN A 49 -3.58 -1.39 -0.91
C GLN A 49 -4.26 -0.05 -1.20
N LEU A 50 -5.59 0.03 -1.17
CA LEU A 50 -6.32 1.30 -1.25
C LEU A 50 -5.98 2.21 -0.06
N GLY A 51 -5.97 1.68 1.16
CA GLY A 51 -5.57 2.44 2.35
C GLY A 51 -4.12 2.94 2.28
N ALA A 52 -3.20 2.08 1.84
CA ALA A 52 -1.79 2.43 1.62
C ALA A 52 -1.62 3.47 0.48
N GLY A 53 -2.42 3.38 -0.58
CA GLY A 53 -2.43 4.36 -1.67
C GLY A 53 -2.89 5.74 -1.23
N VAL A 54 -3.99 5.82 -0.48
CA VAL A 54 -4.51 7.09 0.06
C VAL A 54 -3.50 7.74 1.01
N SER A 55 -2.94 6.95 1.94
CA SER A 55 -1.93 7.46 2.88
C SER A 55 -0.66 7.93 2.16
N ALA A 56 -0.18 7.21 1.14
CA ALA A 56 0.95 7.63 0.31
C ALA A 56 0.65 8.91 -0.49
N ALA A 57 -0.56 9.07 -1.03
CA ALA A 57 -0.97 10.27 -1.76
C ALA A 57 -1.01 11.50 -0.85
N ILE A 58 -1.55 11.36 0.36
CA ILE A 58 -1.58 12.43 1.38
C ILE A 58 -0.15 12.82 1.80
N ALA A 59 0.72 11.83 2.01
CA ALA A 59 2.13 12.05 2.33
C ALA A 59 2.88 12.77 1.19
N TRP A 60 2.62 12.40 -0.06
CA TRP A 60 3.17 13.08 -1.23
C TRP A 60 2.71 14.54 -1.30
N TRP A 61 1.41 14.80 -1.11
CA TRP A 61 0.84 16.14 -1.24
C TRP A 61 1.36 17.08 -0.16
N THR A 62 1.44 16.61 1.09
CA THR A 62 2.04 17.34 2.21
C THR A 62 3.56 17.53 2.06
N GLY A 63 4.25 16.54 1.48
CA GLY A 63 5.67 16.59 1.15
C GLY A 63 6.06 17.64 0.09
N ARG A 64 5.13 18.07 -0.77
CA ARG A 64 5.38 19.13 -1.77
C ARG A 64 5.68 20.49 -1.16
N LEU A 65 5.25 20.71 0.08
CA LEU A 65 5.38 21.98 0.81
C LEU A 65 6.69 22.07 1.61
N LEU A 66 7.55 21.04 1.58
CA LEU A 66 8.83 21.05 2.29
C LEU A 66 9.97 21.62 1.43
N PRO A 67 10.91 22.38 2.04
CA PRO A 67 12.12 22.85 1.35
C PRO A 67 12.90 21.68 0.74
N ARG A 68 13.51 21.89 -0.44
CA ARG A 68 14.26 20.86 -1.18
C ARG A 68 15.34 20.20 -0.30
N GLY A 69 15.27 18.88 -0.13
CA GLY A 69 16.26 18.09 0.62
C GLY A 69 15.87 16.62 0.75
N TRP A 70 16.65 15.85 1.54
CA TRP A 70 16.45 14.43 1.87
C TRP A 70 15.01 14.11 2.33
N GLN A 71 14.37 15.02 3.06
CA GLN A 71 13.00 14.89 3.56
C GLN A 71 11.95 14.79 2.43
N ARG A 72 12.21 15.46 1.30
CA ARG A 72 11.33 15.39 0.12
C ARG A 72 11.45 14.04 -0.60
N TRP A 73 12.63 13.42 -0.55
CA TRP A 73 12.84 12.06 -1.04
C TRP A 73 12.15 11.02 -0.15
N LEU A 74 12.18 11.19 1.17
CA LEU A 74 11.46 10.32 2.12
C LEU A 74 9.94 10.31 1.86
N SER A 75 9.36 11.45 1.47
CA SER A 75 7.93 11.52 1.12
C SER A 75 7.56 10.83 -0.21
N ARG A 76 8.55 10.48 -1.05
CA ARG A 76 8.32 9.82 -2.35
C ARG A 76 8.45 8.30 -2.28
N LEU A 77 9.23 7.79 -1.34
CA LEU A 77 9.42 6.35 -1.11
C LEU A 77 8.09 5.57 -0.95
N PRO A 78 7.13 6.04 -0.13
CA PRO A 78 5.84 5.36 0.04
C PRO A 78 5.06 5.30 -1.27
N ALA A 79 5.05 6.40 -2.02
CA ALA A 79 4.34 6.46 -3.30
C ALA A 79 4.97 5.55 -4.36
N MET A 80 6.30 5.50 -4.45
CA MET A 80 7.00 4.62 -5.39
C MET A 80 6.76 3.14 -5.06
N MET A 81 6.80 2.78 -3.78
CA MET A 81 6.49 1.42 -3.33
C MET A 81 5.04 1.05 -3.63
N THR A 82 4.07 1.91 -3.32
CA THR A 82 2.67 1.65 -3.65
C THR A 82 2.47 1.48 -5.16
N VAL A 83 3.06 2.34 -6.00
CA VAL A 83 2.99 2.20 -7.47
C VAL A 83 3.61 0.89 -7.95
N ALA A 84 4.78 0.52 -7.42
CA ALA A 84 5.44 -0.75 -7.77
C ALA A 84 4.57 -1.97 -7.39
N LEU A 85 3.88 -1.91 -6.25
CA LEU A 85 2.97 -2.97 -5.82
C LEU A 85 1.73 -3.07 -6.71
N PHE A 86 1.09 -1.95 -7.03
CA PHE A 86 -0.05 -1.95 -7.96
C PHE A 86 0.37 -2.48 -9.34
N LEU A 87 1.56 -2.14 -9.82
CA LEU A 87 2.13 -2.70 -11.04
C LEU A 87 2.34 -4.22 -10.94
N LEU A 88 2.95 -4.70 -9.84
CA LEU A 88 3.19 -6.13 -9.64
C LEU A 88 1.88 -6.92 -9.59
N ILE A 89 0.88 -6.42 -8.86
CA ILE A 89 -0.47 -7.02 -8.78
C ILE A 89 -1.11 -7.04 -10.17
N GLY A 90 -1.04 -5.93 -10.91
CA GLY A 90 -1.57 -5.84 -12.27
C GLY A 90 -0.89 -6.82 -13.23
N ILE A 91 0.43 -6.97 -13.15
CA ILE A 91 1.20 -7.93 -13.95
C ILE A 91 0.79 -9.37 -13.60
N MET A 92 0.68 -9.71 -12.31
CA MET A 92 0.24 -11.05 -11.89
C MET A 92 -1.18 -11.36 -12.36
N ALA A 93 -2.10 -10.38 -12.25
CA ALA A 93 -3.48 -10.54 -12.72
C ALA A 93 -3.56 -10.73 -14.24
N LEU A 94 -2.76 -9.98 -15.00
CA LEU A 94 -2.66 -10.11 -16.45
C LEU A 94 -2.05 -11.47 -16.86
N ALA A 95 -0.98 -11.90 -16.17
CA ALA A 95 -0.35 -13.19 -16.41
C ALA A 95 -1.33 -14.35 -16.12
N ALA A 96 -2.12 -14.24 -15.06
CA ALA A 96 -3.14 -15.23 -14.71
C ALA A 96 -4.32 -15.28 -15.72
N THR A 97 -4.55 -14.23 -16.51
CA THR A 97 -5.58 -14.22 -17.56
C THR A 97 -5.07 -14.71 -18.90
N LEU A 98 -3.75 -14.78 -19.09
CA LEU A 98 -3.09 -15.25 -20.31
C LEU A 98 -2.61 -16.71 -20.23
N ALA A 99 -2.70 -17.32 -19.04
CA ALA A 99 -2.34 -18.71 -18.75
C ALA A 99 -3.57 -19.63 -18.76
#